data_AF-A0A7S1LND6-F1
#
_entry.id   AF-A0A7S1LND6-F1
#
_cell.length_a   1.000
_cell.length_b   1.000
_cell.length_c   1.000
_cell.angle_alpha   90.00
_cell.angle_beta   90.00
_cell.angle_gamma   90.00
#
_symmetry.space_group_name_H-M   'P 1'
#
loop_
_entity.id
_entity.type
_entity.pdbx_description
1 polymer ?
#
loop_
_entity_poly.entity_id
_entity_poly.type
_entity_poly.pdbx_seq_one_letter_code
_entity_poly.pdbx_strand_id
1 'polypeptide(L)'
;YDHVAHRCEAELRAGARRLYRRLLGVMVWADLVLWGALRGRAKVFPEVEYIRYDGRPGGAAYAVHPHVDNRSLVTLVCLLARRGDFAGGAVGFEPREDGGEDRLEEPELGTALIFRGELLQHW
;
A
#
# COMPACT_ATOMS: atom_id res chain seq x y z
N TYR A 1 -12.70 -4.08 14.41
CA TYR A 1 -11.87 -3.53 13.33
C TYR A 1 -12.74 -3.57 12.10
N ASP A 2 -13.02 -2.42 11.50
CA ASP A 2 -13.72 -2.35 10.22
C ASP A 2 -12.76 -1.79 9.16
N HIS A 3 -12.73 -2.44 8.01
CA HIS A 3 -11.86 -2.12 6.89
C HIS A 3 -12.76 -1.87 5.68
N VAL A 4 -12.82 -0.63 5.24
CA VAL A 4 -13.64 -0.21 4.11
C VAL A 4 -12.72 0.29 3.00
N ALA A 5 -12.70 -0.44 1.89
CA ALA A 5 -11.96 -0.08 0.69
C ALA A 5 -12.91 0.43 -0.40
N HIS A 6 -12.61 1.61 -0.95
CA HIS A 6 -13.32 2.21 -2.07
C HIS A 6 -12.41 2.31 -3.28
N ARG A 7 -12.74 1.58 -4.35
CA ARG A 7 -12.09 1.76 -5.66
C ARG A 7 -12.40 3.16 -6.19
N CYS A 8 -11.36 3.90 -6.58
CA CYS A 8 -11.49 5.29 -6.99
C CYS A 8 -10.68 5.64 -8.26
N GLU A 9 -10.21 4.65 -9.02
CA GLU A 9 -9.40 4.87 -10.21
C GLU A 9 -10.15 5.57 -11.35
N ALA A 10 -11.48 5.40 -11.45
CA ALA A 10 -12.28 6.06 -12.48
C ALA A 10 -12.45 7.56 -12.15
N GLU A 11 -12.79 7.85 -10.90
CA GLU A 11 -12.96 9.17 -10.32
C GLU A 11 -11.65 9.96 -10.37
N LEU A 12 -10.53 9.33 -10.02
CA LEU A 12 -9.20 9.94 -10.12
C LEU A 12 -8.81 10.26 -11.57
N ARG A 13 -9.12 9.38 -12.53
CA ARG A 13 -8.87 9.64 -13.95
C ARG A 13 -9.71 10.80 -14.48
N ALA A 14 -10.96 10.92 -14.04
CA ALA A 14 -11.89 11.95 -14.48
C ALA A 14 -11.63 13.31 -13.82
N GLY A 15 -11.52 13.36 -12.49
CA GLY A 15 -11.46 14.59 -11.70
C GLY A 15 -10.05 15.05 -11.30
N ALA A 16 -9.08 14.14 -11.22
CA ALA A 16 -7.73 14.42 -10.71
C ALA A 16 -6.62 13.82 -11.59
N ARG A 17 -6.77 13.90 -12.92
CA ARG A 17 -5.91 13.21 -13.90
C ARG A 17 -4.42 13.43 -13.69
N ARG A 18 -4.00 14.63 -13.26
CA ARG A 18 -2.59 14.92 -12.96
C ARG A 18 -2.07 14.10 -11.78
N LEU A 19 -2.85 14.01 -10.70
CA LEU A 19 -2.51 13.19 -9.53
C LEU A 19 -2.45 11.71 -9.92
N TYR A 20 -3.47 11.20 -10.61
CA TYR A 20 -3.51 9.82 -11.10
C TYR A 20 -2.24 9.45 -11.89
N ARG A 21 -1.83 10.30 -12.84
CA ARG A 21 -0.60 10.11 -13.62
C ARG A 21 0.67 10.15 -12.76
N ARG A 22 0.72 11.00 -11.74
CA ARG A 22 1.88 11.06 -10.82
C ARG A 22 2.00 9.79 -9.99
N LEU A 23 0.89 9.30 -9.44
CA LEU A 23 0.87 8.06 -8.66
C LEU A 23 1.38 6.89 -9.51
N LEU A 24 0.80 6.69 -10.69
CA LEU A 24 1.25 5.62 -11.60
C LEU A 24 2.67 5.83 -12.11
N GLY A 25 3.04 7.07 -12.42
CA GLY A 25 4.39 7.41 -12.89
C GLY A 25 5.46 7.06 -11.86
N VAL A 26 5.20 7.32 -10.58
CA VAL A 26 6.12 6.95 -9.48
C VAL A 26 6.24 5.44 -9.37
N MET A 27 5.14 4.69 -9.45
CA MET A 27 5.17 3.22 -9.41
C MET A 27 5.97 2.63 -10.58
N VAL A 28 5.73 3.13 -11.80
CA VAL A 28 6.47 2.71 -13.00
C VAL A 28 7.96 3.07 -12.88
N TRP A 29 8.27 4.27 -12.40
CA TRP A 29 9.66 4.68 -12.20
C TRP A 29 10.38 3.79 -11.18
N ALA A 30 9.74 3.52 -10.03
CA ALA A 30 10.29 2.65 -8.99
C ALA A 30 10.56 1.25 -9.54
N ASP A 31 9.60 0.69 -10.30
CA ASP A 31 9.80 -0.60 -10.97
C ASP A 31 11.01 -0.59 -11.92
N LEU A 32 11.10 0.42 -12.79
CA LEU A 32 12.19 0.51 -13.77
C LEU A 32 13.57 0.54 -13.13
N VAL A 33 13.69 1.19 -11.96
CA VAL A 33 14.95 1.37 -11.23
C VAL A 33 15.29 0.13 -10.38
N LEU A 34 14.30 -0.50 -9.75
CA LEU A 34 14.53 -1.50 -8.70
C LEU A 34 14.29 -2.94 -9.15
N TRP A 35 13.26 -3.21 -9.95
CA TRP A 35 12.73 -4.58 -10.09
C TRP A 35 12.53 -5.03 -11.54
N GLY A 36 12.07 -4.15 -12.42
CA GLY A 36 11.70 -4.48 -13.80
C GLY A 36 10.55 -5.48 -13.92
N ALA A 37 9.66 -5.55 -12.93
CA ALA A 37 8.53 -6.49 -12.87
C ALA A 37 7.47 -6.23 -13.94
N LEU A 38 7.38 -5.00 -14.43
CA LEU A 38 6.47 -4.63 -15.52
C LEU A 38 7.00 -5.07 -16.90
N ARG A 39 8.29 -5.41 -17.02
CA ARG A 39 8.90 -5.80 -18.30
C ARG A 39 8.30 -7.12 -18.81
N GLY A 40 8.06 -7.19 -20.12
CA GLY A 40 7.48 -8.38 -20.76
C GLY A 40 5.99 -8.61 -20.50
N ARG A 41 5.33 -7.74 -19.72
CA ARG A 41 3.87 -7.78 -19.56
C ARG A 41 3.21 -7.06 -20.72
N ALA A 42 2.36 -7.76 -21.46
CA ALA A 42 1.60 -7.16 -22.56
C ALA A 42 0.62 -6.07 -22.08
N LYS A 43 0.08 -6.23 -20.87
CA LYS A 43 -0.86 -5.30 -20.27
C LYS A 43 -0.83 -5.40 -18.74
N VAL A 44 -0.91 -4.25 -18.08
CA VAL A 44 -1.05 -4.13 -16.61
C VAL A 44 -2.18 -3.15 -16.35
N PHE A 45 -3.02 -3.46 -15.37
CA PHE A 45 -4.16 -2.63 -14.99
C PHE A 45 -3.86 -1.95 -13.65
N PRO A 46 -3.89 -0.62 -13.58
CA PRO A 46 -3.78 0.08 -12.31
C PRO A 46 -5.07 -0.05 -11.51
N GLU A 47 -4.94 -0.29 -10.21
CA GLU A 47 -6.02 -0.22 -9.24
C GLU A 47 -5.66 0.81 -8.18
N VAL A 48 -6.64 1.60 -7.74
CA VAL A 48 -6.43 2.62 -6.70
C VAL A 48 -7.59 2.53 -5.72
N GLU A 49 -7.25 2.33 -4.46
CA GLU A 49 -8.22 2.21 -3.38
C GLU A 49 -8.00 3.32 -2.36
N TYR A 50 -9.09 3.95 -1.95
CA TYR A 50 -9.14 4.73 -0.72
C TYR A 50 -9.61 3.80 0.39
N ILE A 51 -8.76 3.58 1.39
CA ILE A 51 -9.03 2.66 2.47
C ILE A 51 -9.21 3.44 3.77
N ARG A 52 -10.30 3.15 4.48
CA ARG A 52 -10.55 3.64 5.83
C ARG A 52 -10.55 2.48 6.81
N TYR A 53 -9.84 2.67 7.90
CA TYR A 53 -9.78 1.74 9.02
C TYR A 53 -10.48 2.35 10.22
N ASP A 54 -11.53 1.70 10.70
CA ASP A 54 -12.27 2.12 11.89
C ASP A 54 -12.01 1.11 13.03
N GLY A 55 -11.35 1.57 14.08
CA GLY A 55 -11.13 0.83 15.32
C GLY A 55 -12.07 1.31 16.43
N ARG A 56 -12.57 0.40 17.27
CA ARG A 56 -13.15 0.74 18.58
C ARG A 56 -12.30 0.09 19.66
N PRO A 57 -11.98 0.77 20.77
CA PRO A 57 -11.23 0.14 21.86
C PRO A 57 -11.91 -1.17 22.31
N GLY A 58 -11.13 -2.25 22.41
CA GLY A 58 -11.59 -3.59 22.77
C GLY A 58 -10.41 -4.56 22.88
N GLY A 59 -10.66 -5.80 23.31
CA GLY A 59 -9.60 -6.77 23.66
C GLY A 59 -8.98 -7.55 22.49
N ALA A 60 -9.41 -7.33 21.25
CA ALA A 60 -8.87 -8.00 20.07
C ALA A 60 -7.75 -7.17 19.41
N ALA A 61 -6.78 -7.81 18.77
CA ALA A 61 -5.79 -7.12 17.95
C ALA A 61 -6.47 -6.45 16.74
N TYR A 62 -6.21 -5.16 16.52
CA TYR A 62 -6.73 -4.38 15.40
C TYR A 62 -5.66 -4.28 14.31
N ALA A 63 -5.34 -5.40 13.68
CA ALA A 63 -4.34 -5.48 12.61
C ALA A 63 -4.93 -6.21 11.40
N VAL A 64 -4.47 -5.84 10.21
CA VAL A 64 -4.68 -6.68 9.03
C VAL A 64 -3.90 -7.98 9.27
N HIS A 65 -4.42 -9.11 8.79
CA HIS A 65 -3.66 -10.35 8.87
C HIS A 65 -2.50 -10.32 7.86
N PRO A 66 -1.38 -11.00 8.14
CA PRO A 66 -0.30 -11.15 7.19
C PRO A 66 -0.81 -11.66 5.83
N HIS A 67 -0.46 -10.96 4.77
CA HIS A 67 -0.88 -11.28 3.41
C HIS A 67 0.12 -10.73 2.38
N VAL A 68 -0.09 -11.14 1.14
CA VAL A 68 0.48 -10.48 -0.05
C VAL A 68 -0.66 -9.86 -0.83
N ASP A 69 -0.37 -8.79 -1.58
CA ASP A 69 -1.35 -8.19 -2.45
C ASP A 69 -1.63 -9.10 -3.65
N ASN A 70 -2.91 -9.28 -3.95
CA ASN A 70 -3.33 -10.18 -5.01
C ASN A 70 -2.89 -9.69 -6.39
N ARG A 71 -1.79 -10.28 -6.90
CA ARG A 71 -1.24 -10.01 -8.25
C ARG A 71 -0.79 -8.55 -8.46
N SER A 72 -0.56 -7.79 -7.40
CA SER A 72 -0.05 -6.41 -7.49
C SER A 72 1.45 -6.40 -7.70
N LEU A 73 1.87 -6.17 -8.94
CA LEU A 73 3.30 -6.16 -9.33
C LEU A 73 4.11 -5.08 -8.61
N VAL A 74 3.47 -3.97 -8.28
CA VAL A 74 4.02 -2.85 -7.53
C VAL A 74 2.89 -2.30 -6.69
N THR A 75 3.12 -2.14 -5.40
CA THR A 75 2.17 -1.54 -4.46
C THR A 75 2.71 -0.21 -3.97
N LEU A 76 1.82 0.78 -3.85
CA LEU A 76 2.11 2.09 -3.28
C LEU A 76 1.07 2.39 -2.21
N VAL A 77 1.53 2.57 -0.96
CA VAL A 77 0.69 2.91 0.19
C VAL A 77 1.02 4.31 0.65
N CYS A 78 0.00 5.16 0.79
CA CYS A 78 0.12 6.52 1.29
C CYS A 78 -0.78 6.73 2.50
N LEU A 79 -0.21 7.21 3.60
CA LEU A 79 -1.01 7.68 4.73
C LEU A 79 -1.61 9.05 4.40
N LEU A 80 -2.94 9.15 4.48
CA LEU A 80 -3.69 10.39 4.20
C LEU A 80 -4.13 11.14 5.47
N ALA A 81 -4.03 10.51 6.64
CA ALA A 81 -4.42 11.09 7.93
C ALA A 81 -3.18 11.60 8.70
N ARG A 82 -3.38 12.52 9.67
CA ARG A 82 -2.29 12.96 10.55
C ARG A 82 -2.13 11.96 11.69
N ARG A 83 -0.90 11.78 12.18
CA ARG A 83 -0.58 10.82 13.27
C ARG A 83 -1.39 11.04 14.55
N GLY A 84 -1.83 12.27 14.83
CA GLY A 84 -2.68 12.58 15.99
C GLY A 84 -4.15 12.18 15.83
N ASP A 85 -4.59 11.80 14.64
CA ASP A 85 -6.00 11.49 14.35
C ASP A 85 -6.33 10.00 14.58
N PHE A 86 -5.32 9.15 14.82
CA PHE A 86 -5.47 7.71 15.00
C PHE A 86 -4.38 7.13 15.92
N ALA A 87 -4.56 5.88 16.34
CA ALA A 87 -3.55 5.11 17.08
C ALA A 87 -3.13 3.88 16.27
N GLY A 88 -1.83 3.53 16.29
CA GLY A 88 -1.27 2.42 15.51
C GLY A 88 -0.86 2.85 14.10
N GLY A 89 -1.19 2.05 13.08
CA GLY A 89 -0.91 2.36 11.67
C GLY A 89 0.55 2.20 11.24
N ALA A 90 1.32 1.41 11.96
CA ALA A 90 2.57 0.86 11.43
C ALA A 90 2.24 -0.21 10.38
N VAL A 91 3.07 -0.31 9.35
CA VAL A 91 3.03 -1.37 8.34
C VAL A 91 4.16 -2.33 8.64
N GLY A 92 3.82 -3.59 8.89
CA GLY A 92 4.81 -4.62 9.14
C GLY A 92 5.17 -5.39 7.88
N PHE A 93 6.43 -5.78 7.78
CA PHE A 93 6.97 -6.59 6.69
C PHE A 93 7.70 -7.79 7.25
N GLU A 94 7.49 -8.94 6.61
CA GLU A 94 8.18 -10.19 6.95
C GLU A 94 9.71 -9.99 6.91
N PRO A 95 10.46 -10.57 7.86
CA PRO A 95 11.91 -10.52 7.87
C PRO A 95 12.51 -11.14 6.60
N ARG A 96 13.71 -10.70 6.27
CA ARG A 96 14.48 -11.27 5.15
C ARG A 96 14.91 -12.73 5.40
N GLU A 97 15.14 -13.08 6.66
CA GLU A 97 15.67 -14.38 7.08
C GLU A 97 14.69 -15.05 8.04
N ASP A 98 14.55 -16.38 7.92
CA ASP A 98 13.69 -17.16 8.79
C ASP A 98 14.10 -16.98 10.27
N GLY A 99 13.14 -16.55 11.10
CA GLY A 99 13.38 -16.26 12.51
C GLY A 99 13.97 -14.88 12.80
N GLY A 100 14.12 -14.01 11.79
CA GLY A 100 14.48 -12.61 11.97
C GLY A 100 13.36 -11.76 12.58
N GLU A 101 13.68 -10.53 12.95
CA GLU A 101 12.69 -9.56 13.44
C GLU A 101 11.93 -8.90 12.28
N ASP A 102 10.63 -8.73 12.48
CA ASP A 102 9.77 -8.00 11.56
C ASP A 102 10.27 -6.57 11.33
N ARG A 103 10.26 -6.12 10.08
CA ARG A 103 10.54 -4.71 9.77
C ARG A 103 9.25 -3.92 9.88
N LEU A 104 9.24 -2.91 10.75
CA LEU A 104 8.10 -2.01 10.92
C LEU A 104 8.41 -0.65 10.29
N GLU A 105 7.51 -0.18 9.44
CA GLU A 105 7.54 1.17 8.88
C GLU A 105 6.39 1.99 9.46
N GLU A 106 6.66 3.20 9.92
CA GLU A 106 5.64 4.13 10.41
C GLU A 106 5.41 5.25 9.38
N PRO A 107 4.51 5.07 8.40
CA PRO A 107 4.27 6.10 7.41
C PRO A 107 3.74 7.37 8.06
N GLU A 108 4.15 8.51 7.52
CA GLU A 108 3.71 9.83 7.93
C GLU A 108 2.94 10.49 6.77
N LEU A 109 2.18 11.53 7.09
CA LEU A 109 1.50 12.29 6.06
C LEU A 109 2.51 12.86 5.07
N GLY A 110 2.32 12.52 3.79
CA GLY A 110 3.22 12.95 2.71
C GLY A 110 4.35 11.97 2.38
N THR A 111 4.48 10.87 3.13
CA THR A 111 5.35 9.75 2.74
C THR A 111 4.57 8.69 1.97
N ALA A 112 5.31 7.84 1.25
CA ALA A 112 4.74 6.71 0.53
C ALA A 112 5.66 5.50 0.73
N LEU A 113 5.06 4.34 1.00
CA LEU A 113 5.75 3.05 0.95
C LEU A 113 5.54 2.48 -0.45
N ILE A 114 6.62 1.98 -1.06
CA ILE A 114 6.58 1.33 -2.38
C ILE A 114 7.30 0.01 -2.29
N PHE A 115 6.63 -1.08 -2.70
CA PHE A 115 7.16 -2.43 -2.60
C PHE A 115 6.53 -3.37 -3.62
N ARG A 116 7.00 -4.63 -3.66
CA ARG A 116 6.48 -5.71 -4.49
C ARG A 116 5.35 -6.43 -3.75
N GLY A 117 4.12 -5.99 -3.97
CA GLY A 117 2.95 -6.49 -3.24
C GLY A 117 2.72 -7.98 -3.40
N GLU A 118 3.07 -8.54 -4.56
CA GLU A 118 2.90 -9.96 -4.85
C GLU A 118 4.02 -10.87 -4.32
N LEU A 119 5.10 -10.28 -3.79
CA LEU A 119 6.28 -11.02 -3.29
C LEU A 119 6.56 -10.77 -1.80
N LEU A 120 6.11 -9.65 -1.24
CA LEU A 120 6.45 -9.23 0.11
C LEU A 120 5.23 -9.38 1.03
N GLN A 121 5.30 -10.34 1.95
CA GLN A 121 4.29 -10.49 2.99
C GLN A 121 4.32 -9.29 3.94
N HIS A 122 3.14 -8.75 4.23
CA HIS A 122 2.97 -7.55 5.06
C HIS A 122 1.61 -7.54 5.78
N TRP A 123 1.45 -6.62 6.74
CA TRP A 123 0.23 -6.44 7.54
C TRP A 123 0.05 -5.00 8.06
#